data_AF-A0A7W0HEP3-F1
#
_entry.id   AF-A0A7W0HEP3-F1
#
_cell.length_a   1.000
_cell.length_b   1.000
_cell.length_c   1.000
_cell.angle_alpha   90.00
_cell.angle_beta   90.00
_cell.angle_gamma   90.00
#
_symmetry.space_group_name_H-M   'P 1'
#
loop_
_entity.id
_entity.type
_entity.pdbx_description
1 polymer ?
#
loop_
_entity_poly.entity_id
_entity_poly.type
_entity_poly.pdbx_seq_one_letter_code
_entity_poly.pdbx_strand_id
1 'polypeptide(L)'
;MSASTDEGPRLPGMGLAELLTVRDQTDTDGRLLLEDSAPRKARRRVEKAGVAMKTVPCPYADSPSRQGGVMNISAYEALRQDTAEVLNGVAWLRDNYLRMHPPGRGTVQAFFDTSNLGITLPLVLFYRGRNPVLPHGQLPSYIASIFKASRGVFSAAVDMLNRSGPPTRVITAAEVMEFADRHGHFRRDETKRVCAAPTRLIERCVDVFVTGEGGDARRSALSDAVDFPTLWDFYRFQDDFGRMLSNYRFLLEKLNQAGMTQLEEMFGAMVPDGGRMRPFGEVTDAMVQRANAIQEGLNALLGRRPGVAPLRLERLVEML
;
A
#
# COMPACT_ATOMS: atom_id res chain seq x y z
N MET A 1 -29.09 27.13 1.76
CA MET A 1 -28.85 25.78 2.32
C MET A 1 -27.79 25.93 3.40
N SER A 2 -28.17 25.89 4.68
CA SER A 2 -27.20 26.01 5.78
C SER A 2 -26.35 24.75 5.81
N ALA A 3 -25.03 24.90 5.67
CA ALA A 3 -24.10 23.83 5.98
C ALA A 3 -24.33 23.45 7.45
N SER A 4 -24.85 22.25 7.69
CA SER A 4 -24.93 21.68 9.03
C SER A 4 -23.50 21.65 9.60
N THR A 5 -23.24 22.49 10.59
CA THR A 5 -21.98 22.55 11.35
C THR A 5 -21.91 21.44 12.39
N ASP A 6 -22.46 20.26 12.09
CA ASP A 6 -22.41 19.11 12.98
C ASP A 6 -21.00 18.51 12.92
N GLU A 7 -20.04 19.24 13.51
CA GLU A 7 -18.70 18.77 13.77
C GLU A 7 -18.76 17.72 14.89
N GLY A 8 -19.22 16.52 14.54
CA GLY A 8 -19.18 15.38 15.43
C GLY A 8 -17.80 15.21 16.09
N PRO A 9 -17.73 14.56 17.26
CA PRO A 9 -16.52 14.51 18.07
C PRO A 9 -15.35 13.89 17.28
N ARG A 10 -14.22 14.61 17.23
CA ARG A 10 -13.00 14.13 16.57
C ARG A 10 -12.41 12.95 17.34
N LEU A 11 -12.07 11.88 16.63
CA LEU A 11 -11.39 10.71 17.23
C LEU A 11 -10.03 11.10 17.84
N PRO A 12 -9.56 10.37 18.87
CA PRO A 12 -8.18 10.50 19.35
C PRO A 12 -7.18 10.32 18.21
N GLY A 13 -6.03 10.99 18.31
CA GLY A 13 -4.92 10.74 17.42
C GLY A 13 -4.36 9.32 17.59
N MET A 14 -3.65 8.85 16.56
CA MET A 14 -3.06 7.50 16.47
C MET A 14 -1.56 7.55 16.31
N GLY A 15 -0.89 6.48 16.77
CA GLY A 15 0.55 6.31 16.57
C GLY A 15 0.89 6.04 15.10
N LEU A 16 2.10 6.40 14.67
CA LEU A 16 2.55 6.25 13.28
C LEU A 16 2.43 4.81 12.78
N ALA A 17 2.88 3.84 13.59
CA ALA A 17 2.78 2.42 13.25
C ALA A 17 1.33 1.95 13.07
N GLU A 18 0.37 2.56 13.76
CA GLU A 18 -1.05 2.23 13.60
C GLU A 18 -1.61 2.87 12.33
N LEU A 19 -1.28 4.13 12.07
CA LEU A 19 -1.70 4.88 10.89
C LEU A 19 -1.24 4.20 9.60
N LEU A 20 -0.05 3.60 9.58
CA LEU A 20 0.55 3.02 8.37
C LEU A 20 0.26 1.52 8.19
N THR A 21 -0.59 0.92 9.03
CA THR A 21 -0.79 -0.55 9.01
C THR A 21 -2.26 -0.93 8.87
N VAL A 22 -2.56 -1.76 7.86
CA VAL A 22 -3.75 -2.63 7.87
C VAL A 22 -3.39 -3.92 8.62
N ARG A 23 -4.23 -4.43 9.50
CA ARG A 23 -3.98 -5.62 10.32
C ARG A 23 -5.04 -6.70 10.10
N ASP A 24 -6.22 -6.49 10.68
CA ASP A 24 -7.29 -7.47 10.77
C ASP A 24 -8.63 -6.94 10.24
N GLN A 25 -8.58 -5.83 9.51
CA GLN A 25 -9.75 -5.22 8.90
C GLN A 25 -10.36 -6.11 7.82
N THR A 26 -11.69 -6.01 7.69
CA THR A 26 -12.47 -6.78 6.73
C THR A 26 -13.40 -5.91 5.89
N ASP A 27 -13.72 -6.40 4.71
CA ASP A 27 -14.78 -5.82 3.87
C ASP A 27 -16.19 -6.19 4.37
N THR A 28 -17.20 -5.72 3.63
CA THR A 28 -18.63 -5.97 3.85
C THR A 28 -19.00 -7.46 3.86
N ASP A 29 -18.21 -8.32 3.23
CA ASP A 29 -18.44 -9.77 3.22
C ASP A 29 -17.67 -10.47 4.36
N GLY A 30 -17.03 -9.70 5.23
CA GLY A 30 -16.22 -10.20 6.34
C GLY A 30 -14.86 -10.74 5.93
N ARG A 31 -14.42 -10.54 4.68
CA ARG A 31 -13.14 -11.07 4.18
C ARG A 31 -11.99 -10.18 4.60
N LEU A 32 -10.88 -10.78 5.04
CA LEU A 32 -9.67 -10.05 5.43
C LEU A 32 -9.03 -9.37 4.22
N LEU A 33 -8.61 -8.13 4.42
CA LEU A 33 -7.84 -7.37 3.43
C LEU A 33 -6.48 -8.01 3.14
N LEU A 34 -5.78 -8.44 4.20
CA LEU A 34 -4.43 -9.00 4.07
C LEU A 34 -4.38 -10.50 3.78
N GLU A 35 -5.52 -11.19 3.79
CA GLU A 35 -5.62 -12.64 3.55
C GLU A 35 -4.61 -13.44 4.39
N ASP A 36 -3.71 -14.20 3.75
CA ASP A 36 -2.67 -14.99 4.41
C ASP A 36 -1.62 -14.15 5.15
N SER A 37 -1.47 -12.87 4.80
CA SER A 37 -0.61 -11.91 5.51
C SER A 37 -1.27 -11.36 6.78
N ALA A 38 -2.56 -11.65 7.04
CA ALA A 38 -3.22 -11.21 8.26
C ALA A 38 -2.72 -12.00 9.49
N PRO A 39 -2.68 -11.38 10.69
CA PRO A 39 -2.30 -12.07 11.93
C PRO A 39 -3.11 -13.36 12.15
N ARG A 40 -2.45 -14.42 12.66
CA ARG A 40 -3.09 -15.73 12.86
C ARG A 40 -4.40 -15.66 13.66
N LYS A 41 -4.47 -14.77 14.65
CA LYS A 41 -5.69 -14.53 15.45
C LYS A 41 -6.85 -13.99 14.60
N ALA A 42 -6.57 -13.08 13.67
CA ALA A 42 -7.56 -12.51 12.76
C ALA A 42 -8.11 -13.58 11.81
N ARG A 43 -7.23 -14.37 11.19
CA ARG A 43 -7.62 -15.48 10.29
C ARG A 43 -8.55 -16.47 10.99
N ARG A 44 -8.19 -16.89 12.22
CA ARG A 44 -9.03 -17.78 13.04
C ARG A 44 -10.39 -17.17 13.40
N ARG A 45 -10.46 -15.87 13.65
CA ARG A 45 -11.73 -15.18 13.97
C ARG A 45 -12.69 -15.22 12.78
N VAL A 46 -12.18 -14.91 11.59
CA VAL A 46 -12.94 -14.86 10.34
C VAL A 46 -13.37 -16.27 9.90
N GLU A 47 -12.50 -17.27 10.06
CA GLU A 47 -12.83 -18.69 9.84
C GLU A 47 -13.96 -19.17 10.77
N LYS A 48 -13.89 -18.85 12.08
CA LYS A 48 -14.96 -19.16 13.04
C LYS A 48 -16.28 -18.48 12.72
N ALA A 49 -16.24 -17.32 12.05
CA ALA A 49 -17.42 -16.60 11.59
C ALA A 49 -18.00 -17.17 10.28
N GLY A 50 -17.46 -18.29 9.77
CA GLY A 50 -17.93 -18.94 8.54
C GLY A 50 -17.40 -18.31 7.24
N VAL A 51 -16.54 -17.30 7.33
CA VAL A 51 -15.93 -16.64 6.18
C VAL A 51 -14.61 -17.36 5.84
N ALA A 52 -14.73 -18.58 5.32
CA ALA A 52 -13.56 -19.37 4.96
C ALA A 52 -12.95 -18.89 3.63
N MET A 53 -11.62 -18.77 3.60
CA MET A 53 -10.88 -18.54 2.36
C MET A 53 -10.83 -19.85 1.57
N LYS A 54 -11.74 -20.02 0.60
CA LYS A 54 -11.76 -21.22 -0.25
C LYS A 54 -10.65 -21.12 -1.28
N THR A 55 -9.96 -22.23 -1.50
CA THR A 55 -8.84 -22.26 -2.43
C THR A 55 -8.87 -23.49 -3.32
N VAL A 56 -8.44 -23.33 -4.57
CA VAL A 56 -8.45 -24.37 -5.60
C VAL A 56 -7.11 -24.40 -6.33
N PRO A 57 -6.71 -25.54 -6.95
CA PRO A 57 -5.58 -25.55 -7.88
C PRO A 57 -5.77 -24.49 -8.97
N CYS A 58 -4.69 -23.78 -9.32
CA CYS A 58 -4.74 -22.76 -10.35
C CYS A 58 -5.09 -23.37 -11.72
N PRO A 59 -6.17 -22.94 -12.39
CA PRO A 59 -6.54 -23.45 -13.71
C PRO A 59 -5.80 -22.74 -14.86
N TYR A 60 -5.05 -21.67 -14.57
CA TYR A 60 -4.42 -20.81 -15.57
C TYR A 60 -3.01 -21.33 -15.93
N ALA A 61 -2.95 -22.23 -16.91
CA ALA A 61 -1.71 -22.83 -17.38
C ALA A 61 -0.85 -21.89 -18.25
N ASP A 62 -1.45 -20.80 -18.75
CA ASP A 62 -0.87 -19.78 -19.62
C ASP A 62 0.07 -18.80 -18.91
N SER A 63 0.20 -18.88 -17.58
CA SER A 63 1.24 -18.17 -16.84
C SER A 63 2.16 -19.17 -16.13
N PRO A 64 3.36 -19.42 -16.67
CA PRO A 64 4.35 -20.32 -16.09
C PRO A 64 4.56 -20.17 -14.58
N SER A 65 4.65 -18.94 -14.05
CA SER A 65 4.89 -18.72 -12.61
C SER A 65 3.74 -19.19 -11.71
N ARG A 66 2.53 -19.37 -12.26
CA ARG A 66 1.34 -19.82 -11.51
C ARG A 66 1.14 -21.34 -11.52
N GLN A 67 1.92 -22.07 -12.31
CA GLN A 67 1.77 -23.52 -12.44
C GLN A 67 2.02 -24.23 -11.11
N GLY A 68 1.14 -25.19 -10.77
CA GLY A 68 1.21 -25.95 -9.52
C GLY A 68 0.83 -25.18 -8.25
N GLY A 69 0.41 -23.91 -8.38
CA GLY A 69 -0.03 -23.09 -7.25
C GLY A 69 -1.50 -23.23 -6.90
N VAL A 70 -1.88 -22.68 -5.75
CA VAL A 70 -3.27 -22.64 -5.27
C VAL A 70 -3.81 -21.21 -5.29
N MET A 71 -4.97 -21.03 -5.93
CA MET A 71 -5.69 -19.77 -6.06
C MET A 71 -6.69 -19.60 -4.90
N ASN A 72 -6.81 -18.37 -4.37
CA ASN A 72 -7.92 -17.98 -3.50
C ASN A 72 -9.17 -17.68 -4.34
N ILE A 73 -10.05 -18.68 -4.51
CA ILE A 73 -11.24 -18.52 -5.35
C ILE A 73 -12.24 -17.53 -4.75
N SER A 74 -12.34 -17.45 -3.42
CA SER A 74 -13.21 -16.48 -2.75
C SER A 74 -12.80 -15.03 -3.01
N ALA A 75 -11.51 -14.74 -3.12
CA ALA A 75 -11.05 -13.42 -3.53
C ALA A 75 -11.38 -13.12 -5.00
N TYR A 76 -11.23 -14.11 -5.89
CA TYR A 76 -11.59 -13.93 -7.30
C TYR A 76 -13.10 -13.73 -7.49
N GLU A 77 -13.96 -14.49 -6.79
CA GLU A 77 -15.42 -14.37 -6.92
C GLU A 77 -15.90 -12.95 -6.62
N ALA A 78 -15.34 -12.33 -5.59
CA ALA A 78 -15.64 -10.94 -5.27
C ALA A 78 -15.04 -9.94 -6.26
N LEU A 79 -13.77 -10.12 -6.66
CA LEU A 79 -13.16 -9.28 -7.69
C LEU A 79 -13.97 -9.33 -9.00
N ARG A 80 -14.53 -10.50 -9.34
CA ARG A 80 -15.39 -10.69 -10.52
C ARG A 80 -16.69 -9.90 -10.42
N GLN A 81 -17.29 -9.81 -9.23
CA GLN A 81 -18.48 -9.00 -8.98
C GLN A 81 -18.16 -7.50 -9.08
N ASP A 82 -16.98 -7.09 -8.62
CA ASP A 82 -16.56 -5.69 -8.57
C ASP A 82 -15.77 -5.22 -9.80
N THR A 83 -15.61 -6.05 -10.83
CA THR A 83 -14.61 -5.81 -11.90
C THR A 83 -14.73 -4.43 -12.54
N ALA A 84 -15.96 -4.00 -12.87
CA ALA A 84 -16.17 -2.69 -13.48
C ALA A 84 -15.72 -1.55 -12.54
N GLU A 85 -16.07 -1.63 -11.26
CA GLU A 85 -15.71 -0.60 -10.29
C GLU A 85 -14.22 -0.62 -9.95
N VAL A 86 -13.58 -1.79 -9.95
CA VAL A 86 -12.12 -1.89 -9.78
C VAL A 86 -11.40 -1.18 -10.93
N LEU A 87 -11.80 -1.45 -12.18
CA LEU A 87 -11.19 -0.80 -13.34
C LEU A 87 -11.48 0.71 -13.35
N ASN A 88 -12.70 1.13 -13.06
CA ASN A 88 -13.04 2.56 -12.97
C ASN A 88 -12.29 3.25 -11.83
N GLY A 89 -12.18 2.61 -10.67
CA GLY A 89 -11.48 3.15 -9.50
C GLY A 89 -9.99 3.31 -9.73
N VAL A 90 -9.33 2.32 -10.36
CA VAL A 90 -7.92 2.46 -10.75
C VAL A 90 -7.75 3.58 -11.78
N ALA A 91 -8.64 3.70 -12.76
CA ALA A 91 -8.61 4.80 -13.73
C ALA A 91 -8.77 6.16 -13.02
N TRP A 92 -9.66 6.25 -12.02
CA TRP A 92 -9.84 7.47 -11.23
C TRP A 92 -8.59 7.85 -10.44
N LEU A 93 -7.94 6.89 -9.76
CA LEU A 93 -6.68 7.15 -9.03
C LEU A 93 -5.60 7.65 -9.99
N ARG A 94 -5.45 6.99 -11.14
CA ARG A 94 -4.46 7.33 -12.16
C ARG A 94 -4.69 8.73 -12.74
N ASP A 95 -5.92 9.04 -13.15
CA ASP A 95 -6.24 10.30 -13.81
C ASP A 95 -6.04 11.49 -12.88
N ASN A 96 -6.39 11.33 -11.60
CA ASN A 96 -6.13 12.37 -10.60
C ASN A 96 -4.63 12.54 -10.33
N TYR A 97 -3.87 11.44 -10.23
CA TYR A 97 -2.42 11.51 -10.10
C TYR A 97 -1.76 12.23 -11.30
N LEU A 98 -2.11 11.83 -12.53
CA LEU A 98 -1.53 12.39 -13.75
C LEU A 98 -1.95 13.83 -14.02
N ARG A 99 -3.08 14.29 -13.45
CA ARG A 99 -3.43 15.71 -13.50
C ARG A 99 -2.42 16.58 -12.75
N MET A 100 -1.85 16.05 -11.66
CA MET A 100 -0.80 16.71 -10.89
C MET A 100 0.61 16.43 -11.44
N HIS A 101 0.80 15.28 -12.10
CA HIS A 101 2.10 14.84 -12.65
C HIS A 101 2.00 14.45 -14.14
N PRO A 102 1.67 15.38 -15.05
CA PRO A 102 1.48 15.03 -16.47
C PRO A 102 2.65 14.29 -17.15
N PRO A 103 3.93 14.63 -16.87
CA PRO A 103 5.08 13.91 -17.44
C PRO A 103 5.20 12.45 -17.01
N GLY A 104 4.49 12.03 -15.95
CA GLY A 104 4.52 10.64 -15.45
C GLY A 104 3.72 9.65 -16.29
N ARG A 105 2.99 10.10 -17.34
CA ARG A 105 2.12 9.19 -18.09
C ARG A 105 2.87 7.98 -18.65
N GLY A 106 2.41 6.79 -18.27
CA GLY A 106 2.97 5.52 -18.75
C GLY A 106 4.36 5.20 -18.20
N THR A 107 4.85 5.91 -17.18
CA THR A 107 6.15 5.63 -16.59
C THR A 107 6.08 4.60 -15.47
N VAL A 108 7.22 3.95 -15.16
CA VAL A 108 7.35 3.07 -14.00
C VAL A 108 7.00 3.81 -12.70
N GLN A 109 7.39 5.08 -12.57
CA GLN A 109 7.06 5.89 -11.40
C GLN A 109 5.55 6.08 -11.23
N ALA A 110 4.81 6.42 -12.30
CA ALA A 110 3.35 6.58 -12.19
C ALA A 110 2.64 5.25 -11.88
N PHE A 111 3.17 4.14 -12.40
CA PHE A 111 2.69 2.79 -12.09
C PHE A 111 2.88 2.45 -10.60
N PHE A 112 4.04 2.79 -10.03
CA PHE A 112 4.31 2.70 -8.59
C PHE A 112 3.38 3.61 -7.76
N ASP A 113 3.29 4.90 -8.11
CA ASP A 113 2.50 5.87 -7.34
C ASP A 113 1.01 5.51 -7.35
N THR A 114 0.46 5.15 -8.52
CA THR A 114 -0.96 4.79 -8.68
C THR A 114 -1.29 3.50 -7.93
N SER A 115 -0.41 2.49 -7.97
CA SER A 115 -0.61 1.26 -7.22
C SER A 115 -0.53 1.51 -5.71
N ASN A 116 0.39 2.36 -5.24
CA ASN A 116 0.48 2.70 -3.82
C ASN A 116 -0.76 3.50 -3.34
N LEU A 117 -1.31 4.40 -4.14
CA LEU A 117 -2.55 5.11 -3.81
C LEU A 117 -3.72 4.15 -3.52
N GLY A 118 -3.85 3.07 -4.28
CA GLY A 118 -4.87 2.04 -4.01
C GLY A 118 -4.58 1.20 -2.76
N ILE A 119 -3.31 1.05 -2.35
CA ILE A 119 -2.93 0.43 -1.07
C ILE A 119 -3.26 1.37 0.10
N THR A 120 -3.02 2.67 -0.07
CA THR A 120 -3.27 3.71 0.92
C THR A 120 -4.76 3.96 1.16
N LEU A 121 -5.60 3.76 0.14
CA LEU A 121 -7.04 4.00 0.17
C LEU A 121 -7.76 3.50 1.44
N PRO A 122 -7.68 2.20 1.83
CA PRO A 122 -8.33 1.74 3.06
C PRO A 122 -7.79 2.40 4.33
N LEU A 123 -6.51 2.79 4.39
CA LEU A 123 -5.95 3.46 5.58
C LEU A 123 -6.67 4.79 5.83
N VAL A 124 -6.87 5.60 4.78
CA VAL A 124 -7.59 6.87 4.88
C VAL A 124 -9.03 6.66 5.32
N LEU A 125 -9.71 5.65 4.78
CA LEU A 125 -11.11 5.38 5.08
C LEU A 125 -11.33 4.85 6.50
N PHE A 126 -10.46 3.97 7.00
CA PHE A 126 -10.54 3.47 8.36
C PHE A 126 -10.11 4.52 9.39
N TYR A 127 -9.14 5.37 9.05
CA TYR A 127 -8.46 6.22 10.01
C TYR A 127 -8.84 7.71 9.93
N ARG A 128 -9.78 8.10 9.07
CA ARG A 128 -10.35 9.45 9.14
C ARG A 128 -11.05 9.70 10.48
N GLY A 129 -10.85 10.88 11.03
CA GLY A 129 -11.36 11.31 12.33
C GLY A 129 -12.86 11.62 12.35
N ARG A 130 -13.47 11.76 11.17
CA ARG A 130 -14.91 11.97 10.98
C ARG A 130 -15.49 10.85 10.11
N ASN A 131 -16.59 10.25 10.57
CA ASN A 131 -17.29 9.15 9.89
C ASN A 131 -16.35 8.03 9.40
N PRO A 132 -15.44 7.49 10.24
CA PRO A 132 -14.56 6.40 9.83
C PRO A 132 -15.37 5.20 9.33
N VAL A 133 -14.83 4.49 8.35
CA VAL A 133 -15.31 3.14 8.04
C VAL A 133 -14.95 2.25 9.23
N LEU A 134 -15.90 1.47 9.76
CA LEU A 134 -15.56 0.58 10.87
C LEU A 134 -14.59 -0.53 10.39
N PRO A 135 -13.65 -0.96 11.25
CA PRO A 135 -12.64 -1.95 10.90
C PRO A 135 -13.17 -3.29 10.36
N HIS A 136 -14.41 -3.67 10.71
CA HIS A 136 -14.95 -4.99 10.37
C HIS A 136 -16.35 -4.86 9.77
N GLY A 137 -16.52 -5.41 8.57
CA GLY A 137 -17.84 -5.57 7.95
C GLY A 137 -18.40 -4.34 7.25
N GLN A 138 -17.62 -3.26 7.10
CA GLN A 138 -18.13 -1.99 6.55
C GLN A 138 -17.35 -1.43 5.36
N LEU A 139 -16.15 -1.93 5.08
CA LEU A 139 -15.43 -1.47 3.90
C LEU A 139 -16.08 -2.06 2.64
N PRO A 140 -16.53 -1.26 1.66
CA PRO A 140 -17.14 -1.77 0.44
C PRO A 140 -16.24 -2.79 -0.27
N SER A 141 -16.82 -3.89 -0.77
CA SER A 141 -16.08 -4.95 -1.45
C SER A 141 -15.19 -4.42 -2.59
N TYR A 142 -15.67 -3.48 -3.40
CA TYR A 142 -14.88 -2.94 -4.50
C TYR A 142 -13.61 -2.21 -4.03
N ILE A 143 -13.64 -1.54 -2.86
CA ILE A 143 -12.47 -0.88 -2.28
C ILE A 143 -11.46 -1.93 -1.79
N ALA A 144 -11.94 -3.02 -1.19
CA ALA A 144 -11.08 -4.15 -0.82
C ALA A 144 -10.47 -4.83 -2.04
N SER A 145 -11.23 -4.97 -3.14
CA SER A 145 -10.77 -5.50 -4.41
C SER A 145 -9.71 -4.59 -5.07
N ILE A 146 -9.90 -3.26 -5.05
CA ILE A 146 -8.90 -2.28 -5.50
C ILE A 146 -7.61 -2.42 -4.67
N PHE A 147 -7.71 -2.43 -3.35
CA PHE A 147 -6.56 -2.61 -2.46
C PHE A 147 -5.76 -3.88 -2.80
N LYS A 148 -6.44 -5.02 -3.03
CA LYS A 148 -5.79 -6.29 -3.35
C LYS A 148 -5.12 -6.28 -4.73
N ALA A 149 -5.80 -5.74 -5.74
CA ALA A 149 -5.24 -5.58 -7.08
C ALA A 149 -3.99 -4.68 -7.04
N SER A 150 -4.12 -3.52 -6.38
CA SER A 150 -3.03 -2.58 -6.15
C SER A 150 -1.84 -3.19 -5.43
N ARG A 151 -2.06 -4.04 -4.41
CA ARG A 151 -0.95 -4.77 -3.75
C ARG A 151 -0.18 -5.70 -4.68
N GLY A 152 -0.87 -6.41 -5.57
CA GLY A 152 -0.22 -7.28 -6.55
C GLY A 152 0.63 -6.48 -7.54
N VAL A 153 0.05 -5.41 -8.08
CA VAL A 153 0.67 -4.49 -9.05
C VAL A 153 1.87 -3.75 -8.45
N PHE A 154 1.74 -3.28 -7.21
CA PHE A 154 2.78 -2.55 -6.49
C PHE A 154 4.06 -3.37 -6.30
N SER A 155 3.94 -4.69 -6.04
CA SER A 155 5.09 -5.59 -5.93
C SER A 155 5.95 -5.58 -7.20
N ALA A 156 5.30 -5.67 -8.36
CA ALA A 156 5.99 -5.58 -9.65
C ALA A 156 6.55 -4.16 -9.88
N ALA A 157 5.80 -3.12 -9.52
CA ALA A 157 6.24 -1.73 -9.70
C ALA A 157 7.53 -1.40 -8.93
N VAL A 158 7.61 -1.82 -7.66
CA VAL A 158 8.81 -1.67 -6.82
C VAL A 158 10.01 -2.38 -7.45
N ASP A 159 9.82 -3.62 -7.88
CA ASP A 159 10.90 -4.43 -8.46
C ASP A 159 11.37 -3.86 -9.81
N MET A 160 10.44 -3.34 -10.62
CA MET A 160 10.79 -2.60 -11.84
C MET A 160 11.54 -1.29 -11.55
N LEU A 161 11.16 -0.52 -10.53
CA LEU A 161 11.93 0.68 -10.15
C LEU A 161 13.36 0.34 -9.74
N ASN A 162 13.55 -0.79 -9.07
CA ASN A 162 14.87 -1.23 -8.62
C ASN A 162 15.72 -1.83 -9.75
N ARG A 163 15.12 -2.35 -10.83
CA ARG A 163 15.82 -3.12 -11.88
C ARG A 163 15.81 -2.49 -13.28
N SER A 164 14.79 -1.71 -13.63
CA SER A 164 14.43 -1.40 -15.03
C SER A 164 14.78 0.02 -15.48
N GLY A 165 15.84 0.61 -14.93
CA GLY A 165 16.36 1.90 -15.37
C GLY A 165 15.69 3.11 -14.70
N PRO A 166 15.70 4.30 -15.33
CA PRO A 166 15.22 5.51 -14.67
C PRO A 166 13.72 5.44 -14.37
N PRO A 167 13.22 6.05 -13.27
CA PRO A 167 11.81 6.05 -12.92
C PRO A 167 10.88 6.63 -14.01
N THR A 168 11.43 7.47 -14.88
CA THR A 168 10.74 8.10 -16.01
C THR A 168 10.65 7.22 -17.26
N ARG A 169 11.19 6.00 -17.25
CA ARG A 169 11.09 5.06 -18.38
C ARG A 169 9.62 4.74 -18.65
N VAL A 170 9.21 4.88 -19.91
CA VAL A 170 7.89 4.48 -20.37
C VAL A 170 7.81 2.95 -20.43
N ILE A 171 6.67 2.40 -20.01
CA ILE A 171 6.35 0.97 -20.00
C ILE A 171 5.05 0.69 -20.74
N THR A 172 4.89 -0.55 -21.17
CA THR A 172 3.62 -1.08 -21.67
C THR A 172 3.06 -2.11 -20.70
N ALA A 173 1.75 -2.40 -20.77
CA ALA A 173 1.18 -3.46 -19.96
C ALA A 173 1.76 -4.84 -20.29
N ALA A 174 2.05 -5.10 -21.56
CA ALA A 174 2.71 -6.35 -21.99
C ALA A 174 4.09 -6.51 -21.32
N GLU A 175 4.90 -5.43 -21.27
CA GLU A 175 6.18 -5.44 -20.55
C GLU A 175 6.00 -5.74 -19.06
N VAL A 176 4.99 -5.14 -18.41
CA VAL A 176 4.69 -5.39 -17.00
C VAL A 176 4.28 -6.84 -16.77
N MET A 177 3.42 -7.40 -17.64
CA MET A 177 2.95 -8.78 -17.54
C MET A 177 4.10 -9.78 -17.70
N GLU A 178 4.96 -9.57 -18.70
CA GLU A 178 6.14 -10.39 -18.92
C GLU A 178 7.12 -10.29 -17.74
N PHE A 179 7.36 -9.06 -17.25
CA PHE A 179 8.20 -8.83 -16.09
C PHE A 179 7.66 -9.53 -14.84
N ALA A 180 6.35 -9.40 -14.57
CA ALA A 180 5.68 -9.98 -13.42
C ALA A 180 5.77 -11.51 -13.41
N ASP A 181 5.56 -12.15 -14.56
CA ASP A 181 5.70 -13.61 -14.68
C ASP A 181 7.15 -14.06 -14.49
N ARG A 182 8.09 -13.40 -15.19
CA ARG A 182 9.52 -13.74 -15.17
C ARG A 182 10.14 -13.63 -13.76
N HIS A 183 9.71 -12.65 -12.97
CA HIS A 183 10.21 -12.41 -11.62
C HIS A 183 9.30 -13.00 -10.52
N GLY A 184 8.29 -13.80 -10.89
CA GLY A 184 7.49 -14.56 -9.94
C GLY A 184 6.45 -13.74 -9.16
N HIS A 185 6.08 -12.53 -9.61
CA HIS A 185 5.11 -11.67 -8.92
C HIS A 185 3.68 -12.24 -8.92
N PHE A 186 3.38 -13.27 -9.71
CA PHE A 186 2.11 -13.99 -9.64
C PHE A 186 2.08 -15.12 -8.62
N ARG A 187 3.17 -15.35 -7.87
CA ARG A 187 3.29 -16.45 -6.91
C ARG A 187 3.92 -15.99 -5.60
N ARG A 188 3.49 -16.58 -4.49
CA ARG A 188 4.15 -16.50 -3.19
C ARG A 188 4.72 -17.86 -2.83
N ASP A 189 6.03 -17.96 -2.75
CA ASP A 189 6.71 -19.24 -2.61
C ASP A 189 6.51 -19.92 -1.27
N GLU A 190 6.35 -19.14 -0.20
CA GLU A 190 6.18 -19.64 1.17
C GLU A 190 4.83 -20.33 1.36
N THR A 191 3.81 -19.83 0.67
CA THR A 191 2.42 -20.30 0.82
C THR A 191 1.94 -21.12 -0.38
N LYS A 192 2.74 -21.19 -1.45
CA LYS A 192 2.36 -21.74 -2.77
C LYS A 192 1.08 -21.10 -3.36
N ARG A 193 0.70 -19.92 -2.84
CA ARG A 193 -0.44 -19.13 -3.34
C ARG A 193 -0.05 -18.46 -4.63
N VAL A 194 -1.02 -18.38 -5.53
CA VAL A 194 -0.86 -17.65 -6.79
C VAL A 194 -1.95 -16.60 -6.97
N CYS A 195 -1.70 -15.65 -7.86
CA CYS A 195 -2.68 -14.64 -8.24
C CYS A 195 -3.97 -15.33 -8.71
N ALA A 196 -5.09 -14.95 -8.08
CA ALA A 196 -6.39 -15.58 -8.27
C ALA A 196 -7.13 -15.10 -9.53
N ALA A 197 -6.74 -13.98 -10.12
CA ALA A 197 -7.43 -13.44 -11.28
C ALA A 197 -7.05 -14.19 -12.57
N PRO A 198 -7.99 -14.40 -13.53
CA PRO A 198 -7.67 -14.84 -14.87
C PRO A 198 -6.65 -13.91 -15.54
N THR A 199 -5.78 -14.44 -16.38
CA THR A 199 -4.70 -13.68 -17.08
C THR A 199 -5.26 -12.44 -17.76
N ARG A 200 -6.33 -12.58 -18.54
CA ARG A 200 -7.00 -11.47 -19.23
C ARG A 200 -7.51 -10.38 -18.29
N LEU A 201 -7.90 -10.73 -17.07
CA LEU A 201 -8.33 -9.72 -16.09
C LEU A 201 -7.13 -9.00 -15.47
N ILE A 202 -6.01 -9.70 -15.25
CA ILE A 202 -4.75 -9.09 -14.81
C ILE A 202 -4.26 -8.12 -15.88
N GLU A 203 -4.20 -8.54 -17.15
CA GLU A 203 -3.80 -7.72 -18.29
C GLU A 203 -4.62 -6.42 -18.36
N ARG A 204 -5.96 -6.56 -18.33
CA ARG A 204 -6.87 -5.39 -18.32
C ARG A 204 -6.63 -4.47 -17.12
N CYS A 205 -6.36 -5.02 -15.94
CA CYS A 205 -6.10 -4.21 -14.76
C CYS A 205 -4.78 -3.44 -14.91
N VAL A 206 -3.73 -4.10 -15.39
CA VAL A 206 -2.42 -3.50 -15.68
C VAL A 206 -2.53 -2.43 -16.77
N ASP A 207 -3.30 -2.66 -17.83
CA ASP A 207 -3.61 -1.65 -18.85
C ASP A 207 -4.19 -0.38 -18.22
N VAL A 208 -5.17 -0.51 -17.32
CA VAL A 208 -5.72 0.67 -16.63
C VAL A 208 -4.66 1.39 -15.80
N PHE A 209 -3.78 0.68 -15.09
CA PHE A 209 -2.69 1.32 -14.34
C PHE A 209 -1.69 2.06 -15.26
N VAL A 210 -1.35 1.50 -16.41
CA VAL A 210 -0.33 2.05 -17.31
C VAL A 210 -0.92 3.13 -18.23
N THR A 211 -1.95 2.78 -18.99
CA THR A 211 -2.53 3.62 -20.06
C THR A 211 -3.83 4.30 -19.64
N GLY A 212 -4.56 3.74 -18.69
CA GLY A 212 -5.92 4.15 -18.33
C GLY A 212 -7.00 3.50 -19.21
N GLU A 213 -6.61 2.72 -20.22
CA GLU A 213 -7.55 2.06 -21.12
C GLU A 213 -8.28 0.92 -20.41
N GLY A 214 -9.58 0.79 -20.70
CA GLY A 214 -10.43 -0.25 -20.12
C GLY A 214 -11.13 0.11 -18.80
N GLY A 215 -10.85 1.30 -18.24
CA GLY A 215 -11.59 1.89 -17.12
C GLY A 215 -12.17 3.27 -17.49
N ASP A 216 -13.21 3.69 -16.78
CA ASP A 216 -13.81 5.02 -16.91
C ASP A 216 -13.79 5.74 -15.56
N ALA A 217 -12.81 6.64 -15.38
CA ALA A 217 -12.62 7.42 -14.17
C ALA A 217 -13.87 8.21 -13.75
N ARG A 218 -14.72 8.63 -14.71
CA ARG A 218 -15.93 9.43 -14.44
C ARG A 218 -17.05 8.59 -13.83
N ARG A 219 -16.96 7.26 -13.95
CA ARG A 219 -17.94 6.30 -13.42
C ARG A 219 -17.52 5.70 -12.09
N SER A 220 -16.37 6.09 -11.53
CA SER A 220 -15.92 5.52 -10.27
C SER A 220 -16.67 6.08 -9.07
N ALA A 221 -17.18 5.18 -8.24
CA ALA A 221 -17.71 5.46 -6.92
C ALA A 221 -16.63 5.87 -5.90
N LEU A 222 -15.32 5.79 -6.23
CA LEU A 222 -14.26 6.31 -5.35
C LEU A 222 -14.37 7.82 -5.13
N SER A 223 -14.84 8.55 -6.14
CA SER A 223 -15.01 10.01 -6.06
C SER A 223 -15.96 10.44 -4.93
N ASP A 224 -16.92 9.59 -4.56
CA ASP A 224 -17.84 9.82 -3.45
C ASP A 224 -17.29 9.30 -2.11
N ALA A 225 -16.35 8.35 -2.14
CA ALA A 225 -15.84 7.67 -0.95
C ALA A 225 -14.66 8.42 -0.30
N VAL A 226 -13.79 9.02 -1.10
CA VAL A 226 -12.54 9.65 -0.64
C VAL A 226 -12.21 10.93 -1.42
N ASP A 227 -11.75 11.94 -0.68
CA ASP A 227 -11.17 13.14 -1.25
C ASP A 227 -9.74 12.85 -1.76
N PHE A 228 -9.49 13.10 -3.05
CA PHE A 228 -8.21 12.75 -3.66
C PHE A 228 -7.01 13.52 -3.06
N PRO A 229 -7.07 14.86 -2.85
CA PRO A 229 -6.01 15.58 -2.13
C PRO A 229 -5.65 14.93 -0.79
N THR A 230 -6.66 14.55 0.01
CA THR A 230 -6.44 13.85 1.28
C THR A 230 -5.72 12.52 1.09
N LEU A 231 -6.13 11.73 0.09
CA LEU A 231 -5.48 10.45 -0.23
C LEU A 231 -4.03 10.65 -0.68
N TRP A 232 -3.79 11.65 -1.53
CA TRP A 232 -2.47 11.98 -2.05
C TRP A 232 -1.50 12.46 -0.97
N ASP A 233 -1.93 13.33 -0.08
CA ASP A 233 -1.09 13.81 1.01
C ASP A 233 -0.77 12.69 2.00
N PHE A 234 -1.73 11.79 2.27
CA PHE A 234 -1.47 10.62 3.10
C PHE A 234 -0.40 9.74 2.43
N TYR A 235 -0.57 9.45 1.14
CA TYR A 235 0.40 8.70 0.35
C TYR A 235 1.79 9.35 0.43
N ARG A 236 1.92 10.67 0.25
CA ARG A 236 3.19 11.38 0.35
C ARG A 236 3.85 11.21 1.71
N PHE A 237 3.10 11.31 2.79
CA PHE A 237 3.61 11.06 4.14
C PHE A 237 4.10 9.61 4.32
N GLN A 238 3.33 8.64 3.84
CA GLN A 238 3.69 7.22 3.88
C GLN A 238 4.96 6.92 3.07
N ASP A 239 5.06 7.46 1.86
CA ASP A 239 6.18 7.28 0.94
C ASP A 239 7.45 8.00 1.44
N ASP A 240 7.30 9.20 2.01
CA ASP A 240 8.40 9.89 2.67
C ASP A 240 8.97 9.11 3.85
N PHE A 241 8.09 8.58 4.71
CA PHE A 241 8.49 7.72 5.81
C PHE A 241 9.17 6.44 5.31
N GLY A 242 8.64 5.79 4.27
CA GLY A 242 9.20 4.59 3.66
C GLY A 242 10.61 4.80 3.12
N ARG A 243 10.85 5.89 2.38
CA ARG A 243 12.20 6.25 1.91
C ARG A 243 13.17 6.51 3.05
N MET A 244 12.75 7.29 4.03
CA MET A 244 13.56 7.59 5.21
C MET A 244 13.96 6.30 5.95
N LEU A 245 13.00 5.41 6.19
CA LEU A 245 13.22 4.13 6.87
C LEU A 245 14.17 3.21 6.08
N SER A 246 14.03 3.20 4.75
CA SER A 246 14.88 2.40 3.86
C SER A 246 16.33 2.88 3.87
N ASN A 247 16.55 4.20 3.81
CA ASN A 247 17.88 4.80 3.94
C ASN A 247 18.51 4.50 5.29
N TYR A 248 17.73 4.63 6.37
CA TYR A 248 18.21 4.32 7.72
C TYR A 248 18.60 2.85 7.87
N ARG A 249 17.77 1.92 7.36
CA ARG A 249 18.08 0.48 7.36
C ARG A 249 19.38 0.18 6.61
N PHE A 250 19.57 0.78 5.44
CA PHE A 250 20.79 0.63 4.66
C PHE A 250 22.03 1.07 5.46
N LEU A 251 21.98 2.23 6.13
CA LEU A 251 23.08 2.71 6.96
C LEU A 251 23.34 1.76 8.14
N LEU A 252 22.28 1.31 8.81
CA LEU A 252 22.37 0.36 9.93
C LEU A 252 23.02 -0.97 9.48
N GLU A 253 22.62 -1.50 8.33
CA GLU A 253 23.23 -2.71 7.73
C GLU A 253 24.72 -2.50 7.43
N LYS A 254 25.12 -1.32 6.94
CA LYS A 254 26.53 -1.00 6.69
C LYS A 254 27.36 -0.94 7.97
N LEU A 255 26.83 -0.36 9.04
CA LEU A 255 27.49 -0.33 10.34
C LEU A 255 27.63 -1.73 10.94
N ASN A 256 26.58 -2.54 10.86
CA ASN A 256 26.62 -3.96 11.26
C ASN A 256 27.67 -4.75 10.48
N GLN A 257 27.75 -4.56 9.15
CA GLN A 257 28.78 -5.18 8.30
C GLN A 257 30.21 -4.74 8.66
N ALA A 258 30.37 -3.56 9.26
CA ALA A 258 31.64 -3.06 9.76
C ALA A 258 32.01 -3.59 11.17
N GLY A 259 31.18 -4.46 11.75
CA GLY A 259 31.44 -5.08 13.06
C GLY A 259 30.92 -4.30 14.26
N MET A 260 30.27 -3.15 14.04
CA MET A 260 29.63 -2.38 15.11
C MET A 260 28.35 -3.10 15.52
N THR A 261 28.22 -3.45 16.79
CA THR A 261 27.06 -4.20 17.32
C THR A 261 26.37 -3.53 18.49
N GLN A 262 27.02 -2.52 19.10
CA GLN A 262 26.47 -1.71 20.18
C GLN A 262 25.95 -0.38 19.64
N LEU A 263 24.79 0.06 20.11
CA LEU A 263 24.14 1.27 19.61
C LEU A 263 24.97 2.52 19.92
N GLU A 264 25.63 2.55 21.08
CA GLU A 264 26.50 3.65 21.51
C GLU A 264 27.71 3.81 20.58
N GLU A 265 28.29 2.70 20.12
CA GLU A 265 29.38 2.68 19.15
C GLU A 265 28.89 3.17 17.78
N MET A 266 27.74 2.66 17.34
CA MET A 266 27.12 3.09 16.07
C MET A 266 26.86 4.59 16.05
N PHE A 267 26.37 5.17 17.15
CA PHE A 267 25.99 6.58 17.21
C PHE A 267 27.16 7.53 16.95
N GLY A 268 28.37 7.15 17.35
CA GLY A 268 29.59 7.91 17.06
C GLY A 268 30.15 7.69 15.65
N ALA A 269 29.66 6.70 14.91
CA ALA A 269 30.18 6.37 13.59
C ALA A 269 29.77 7.41 12.55
N MET A 270 30.72 7.81 11.70
CA MET A 270 30.47 8.73 10.60
C MET A 270 29.85 8.00 9.42
N VAL A 271 28.66 8.43 8.98
CA VAL A 271 27.92 7.86 7.85
C VAL A 271 27.62 8.91 6.78
N PRO A 272 27.48 8.51 5.51
CA PRO A 272 27.03 9.41 4.46
C PRO A 272 25.52 9.69 4.57
N ASP A 273 25.14 10.96 4.67
CA ASP A 273 23.76 11.43 4.63
C ASP A 273 23.64 12.73 3.81
N GLY A 274 22.82 12.71 2.77
CA GLY A 274 22.58 13.88 1.91
C GLY A 274 23.85 14.49 1.29
N GLY A 275 24.86 13.67 0.97
CA GLY A 275 26.13 14.13 0.42
C GLY A 275 27.13 14.71 1.44
N ARG A 276 26.87 14.54 2.74
CA ARG A 276 27.79 14.93 3.83
C ARG A 276 28.05 13.75 4.76
N MET A 277 29.20 13.73 5.42
CA MET A 277 29.46 12.78 6.50
C MET A 277 28.92 13.34 7.81
N ARG A 278 28.14 12.56 8.57
CA ARG A 278 27.60 12.95 9.89
C ARG A 278 27.64 11.78 10.87
N PRO A 279 27.67 12.03 12.19
CA PRO A 279 27.47 10.97 13.18
C PRO A 279 26.12 10.28 12.96
N PHE A 280 26.09 8.95 13.05
CA PHE A 280 24.85 8.18 12.90
C PHE A 280 23.80 8.55 13.97
N GLY A 281 24.23 8.98 15.15
CA GLY A 281 23.34 9.53 16.18
C GLY A 281 22.54 10.74 15.68
N GLU A 282 23.18 11.68 14.96
CA GLU A 282 22.48 12.83 14.37
C GLU A 282 21.47 12.40 13.28
N VAL A 283 21.83 11.39 12.48
CA VAL A 283 20.93 10.82 11.47
C VAL A 283 19.72 10.16 12.16
N THR A 284 19.95 9.47 13.28
CA THR A 284 18.91 8.84 14.09
C THR A 284 17.96 9.88 14.69
N ASP A 285 18.49 10.95 15.27
CA ASP A 285 17.68 12.04 15.84
C ASP A 285 16.84 12.73 14.76
N ALA A 286 17.44 13.03 13.60
CA ALA A 286 16.72 13.61 12.47
C ALA A 286 15.60 12.69 11.95
N MET A 287 15.85 11.38 11.92
CA MET A 287 14.86 10.38 11.55
C MET A 287 13.68 10.33 12.55
N VAL A 288 13.96 10.33 13.86
CA VAL A 288 12.92 10.35 14.90
C VAL A 288 12.10 11.64 14.83
N GLN A 289 12.74 12.80 14.66
CA GLN A 289 12.06 14.09 14.50
C GLN A 289 11.14 14.09 13.27
N ARG A 290 11.63 13.59 12.13
CA ARG A 290 10.83 13.49 10.91
C ARG A 290 9.67 12.50 11.04
N ALA A 291 9.88 11.35 11.69
CA ALA A 291 8.80 10.40 11.98
C ALA A 291 7.68 11.04 12.83
N ASN A 292 8.04 11.85 13.82
CA ASN A 292 7.08 12.60 14.63
C ASN A 292 6.31 13.64 13.82
N ALA A 293 6.99 14.42 12.97
CA ALA A 293 6.34 15.37 12.07
C ALA A 293 5.36 14.68 11.11
N ILE A 294 5.73 13.51 10.58
CA ILE A 294 4.85 12.69 9.74
C ILE A 294 3.63 12.18 10.53
N GLN A 295 3.82 11.70 11.76
CA GLN A 295 2.71 11.28 12.63
C GLN A 295 1.72 12.43 12.88
N GLU A 296 2.22 13.61 13.22
CA GLU A 296 1.41 14.80 13.45
C GLU A 296 0.67 15.22 12.17
N GLY A 297 1.38 15.25 11.04
CA GLY A 297 0.83 15.57 9.73
C GLY A 297 -0.31 14.63 9.32
N LEU A 298 -0.13 13.32 9.49
CA LEU A 298 -1.16 12.32 9.20
C LEU A 298 -2.38 12.47 10.12
N ASN A 299 -2.19 12.70 11.42
CA ASN A 299 -3.30 12.92 12.34
C ASN A 299 -4.09 14.19 11.99
N ALA A 300 -3.38 15.28 11.64
CA ALA A 300 -4.00 16.53 11.22
C ALA A 300 -4.77 16.36 9.90
N LEU A 301 -4.15 15.73 8.90
CA LEU A 301 -4.74 15.42 7.60
C LEU A 301 -6.04 14.61 7.73
N LEU A 302 -6.03 13.62 8.62
CA LEU A 302 -7.21 12.79 8.89
C LEU A 302 -8.24 13.48 9.80
N GLY A 303 -8.01 14.71 10.27
CA GLY A 303 -8.94 15.42 11.15
C GLY A 303 -9.07 14.80 12.55
N ARG A 304 -8.02 14.12 13.04
CA ARG A 304 -7.96 13.54 14.39
C ARG A 304 -7.51 14.59 15.41
N ARG A 305 -7.75 14.33 16.69
CA ARG A 305 -7.30 15.22 17.78
C ARG A 305 -5.77 15.20 17.90
N PRO A 306 -5.13 16.34 18.23
CA PRO A 306 -3.71 16.38 18.57
C PRO A 306 -3.44 15.67 19.90
N GLY A 307 -2.16 15.56 20.27
CA GLY A 307 -1.74 15.02 21.57
C GLY A 307 -1.37 13.54 21.57
N VAL A 308 -1.00 12.98 20.42
CA VAL A 308 -0.37 11.65 20.35
C VAL A 308 1.03 11.74 20.94
N ALA A 309 1.40 10.76 21.75
CA ALA A 309 2.77 10.68 22.28
C ALA A 309 3.78 10.61 21.11
N PRO A 310 4.90 11.37 21.19
CA PRO A 310 5.96 11.26 20.20
C PRO A 310 6.52 9.84 20.11
N LEU A 311 6.86 9.39 18.91
CA LEU A 311 7.69 8.22 18.68
C LEU A 311 9.03 8.40 19.38
N ARG A 312 9.43 7.33 20.08
CA ARG A 312 10.77 7.16 20.62
C ARG A 312 11.57 6.23 19.71
N LEU A 313 12.89 6.26 19.84
CA LEU A 313 13.79 5.45 19.05
C LEU A 313 13.47 3.96 19.13
N GLU A 314 13.15 3.43 20.31
CA GLU A 314 12.89 2.00 20.49
C GLU A 314 11.70 1.55 19.64
N ARG A 315 10.66 2.38 19.58
CA ARG A 315 9.48 2.13 18.74
C ARG A 315 9.79 2.24 17.26
N LEU A 316 10.69 3.13 16.89
CA LEU A 316 11.12 3.28 15.51
C LEU A 316 11.96 2.07 15.05
N VAL A 317 12.79 1.52 15.95
CA VAL A 317 13.56 0.30 15.71
C VAL A 317 12.65 -0.91 15.58
N GLU A 318 11.55 -1.01 16.34
CA GLU A 318 10.53 -2.06 16.15
C GLU A 318 9.85 -2.00 14.76
N MET A 319 9.93 -0.87 14.05
CA MET A 319 9.37 -0.70 12.71
C MET A 319 10.38 -1.03 11.58
N LEU A 320 11.66 -1.20 11.90
CA LEU A 320 12.71 -1.66 10.98
C LEU A 320 12.64 -3.18 10.78
#